data_AF-A0A1J8R792-F1
#
_entry.id   AF-A0A1J8R792-F1
#
_cell.length_a   1.000
_cell.length_b   1.000
_cell.length_c   1.000
_cell.angle_alpha   90.00
_cell.angle_beta   90.00
_cell.angle_gamma   90.00
#
_symmetry.space_group_name_H-M   'P 1'
#
loop_
_entity.id
_entity.type
_entity.pdbx_description
1 polymer ?
#
loop_
_entity_poly.entity_id
_entity_poly.type
_entity_poly.pdbx_seq_one_letter_code
_entity_poly.pdbx_strand_id
1 'polypeptide(L)' 'MIGMRILQGAGSSAIFAIGAGTLADIYEPHQRGTMMGVYYSAPLLGPSLGPIIGGALTQGLSWRAIFWFLVIWGG' A
#
# COMPACT_ATOMS: atom_id res chain seq x y z
N MET A 1 -13.21 -11.38 -15.38
CA MET A 1 -12.60 -10.10 -14.95
C MET A 1 -13.28 -9.53 -13.70
N ILE A 2 -14.61 -9.38 -13.64
CA ILE A 2 -15.31 -8.80 -12.47
C ILE A 2 -15.14 -9.65 -11.19
N GLY A 3 -15.23 -10.99 -11.28
CA GLY A 3 -15.04 -11.87 -10.11
C GLY A 3 -13.68 -11.72 -9.43
N MET A 4 -12.59 -11.54 -10.19
CA MET A 4 -11.26 -11.25 -9.65
C MET A 4 -11.17 -9.88 -8.96
N ARG A 5 -11.92 -8.88 -9.45
CA ARG A 5 -12.00 -7.56 -8.81
C ARG A 5 -12.74 -7.61 -7.48
N ILE A 6 -13.78 -8.44 -7.40
CA ILE A 6 -14.52 -8.67 -6.14
C ILE A 6 -13.60 -9.35 -5.13
N LEU A 7 -12.88 -10.40 -5.53
CA LEU A 7 -11.89 -11.09 -4.67
C LEU A 7 -10.78 -10.15 -4.19
N GLN A 8 -10.21 -9.35 -5.09
CA GLN A 8 -9.19 -8.35 -4.76
C GLN A 8 -9.74 -7.27 -3.81
N GLY A 9 -10.94 -6.77 -4.06
CA GLY A 9 -11.60 -5.77 -3.20
C GLY A 9 -11.93 -6.31 -1.82
N ALA A 10 -12.44 -7.55 -1.74
CA ALA A 10 -12.74 -8.21 -0.47
C ALA A 10 -11.48 -8.39 0.38
N GLY A 11 -10.36 -8.84 -0.22
CA GLY A 11 -9.09 -8.98 0.50
C GLY A 11 -8.46 -7.65 0.93
N SER A 12 -8.46 -6.65 0.05
CA SER A 12 -7.82 -5.35 0.33
C SER A 12 -8.56 -4.51 1.36
N SER A 13 -9.90 -4.57 1.41
CA SER A 13 -10.71 -3.80 2.36
C SER A 13 -10.50 -4.21 3.82
N ALA A 14 -10.23 -5.49 4.08
CA ALA A 14 -9.98 -6.02 5.43
C ALA A 14 -8.79 -5.33 6.12
N ILE A 15 -7.72 -5.03 5.37
CA ILE A 15 -6.51 -4.39 5.89
C ILE A 15 -6.85 -3.01 6.47
N PHE A 16 -7.60 -2.20 5.73
CA PHE A 16 -7.98 -0.86 6.17
C PHE A 16 -8.93 -0.88 7.36
N ALA A 17 -9.95 -1.75 7.33
CA ALA A 17 -10.95 -1.84 8.38
C ALA A 17 -10.35 -2.35 9.71
N ILE A 18 -9.56 -3.42 9.66
CA ILE A 18 -8.95 -4.03 10.84
C ILE A 18 -7.88 -3.09 11.41
N GLY A 19 -6.97 -2.56 10.58
CA GLY A 19 -5.89 -1.70 11.07
C GLY A 19 -6.41 -0.40 11.68
N ALA A 20 -7.44 0.22 11.09
CA ALA A 20 -8.09 1.39 11.67
C ALA A 20 -8.81 1.04 12.99
N GLY A 21 -9.48 -0.12 13.07
CA GLY A 21 -10.13 -0.63 14.28
C GLY A 21 -9.14 -0.90 15.42
N THR A 22 -8.02 -1.56 15.12
CA THR A 22 -6.97 -1.84 16.12
C THR A 22 -6.31 -0.56 16.63
N LEU A 23 -6.03 0.41 15.76
CA LEU A 23 -5.57 1.74 16.19
C LEU A 23 -6.61 2.42 17.09
N ALA A 24 -7.89 2.22 16.77
CA ALA A 24 -8.96 2.78 17.56
C ALA A 24 -8.96 2.18 18.97
N ASP A 25 -8.73 0.88 19.12
CA ASP A 25 -8.76 0.18 20.42
C ASP A 25 -7.53 0.45 21.30
N ILE A 26 -6.38 0.75 20.69
CA ILE A 26 -5.11 0.96 21.43
C ILE A 26 -4.93 2.41 21.88
N TYR A 27 -5.38 3.39 21.09
CA TYR A 27 -5.08 4.80 21.33
C TYR A 27 -6.26 5.58 21.93
N GLU A 28 -5.94 6.43 22.91
CA GLU A 28 -6.89 7.35 23.51
C GLU A 28 -7.46 8.35 22.48
N PRO A 29 -8.71 8.86 22.68
CA PRO A 29 -9.38 9.73 21.73
C PRO A 29 -8.59 10.96 21.30
N HIS A 30 -7.73 11.50 22.17
CA HIS A 30 -6.95 12.70 21.89
C HIS A 30 -5.79 12.46 20.91
N GLN A 31 -5.24 11.24 20.85
CA GLN A 31 -4.13 10.86 19.94
C GLN A 31 -4.62 10.11 18.70
N ARG A 32 -5.85 9.60 18.73
CA ARG A 32 -6.46 8.79 17.67
C ARG A 32 -6.38 9.45 16.30
N GLY A 33 -6.67 10.75 16.21
CA GLY A 33 -6.66 11.48 14.94
C GLY A 33 -5.27 11.52 14.29
N THR A 34 -4.24 11.82 15.08
CA THR A 34 -2.85 11.84 14.59
C THR A 34 -2.38 10.45 14.19
N MET A 35 -2.68 9.42 14.98
CA MET A 35 -2.27 8.04 14.67
C MET A 35 -3.00 7.49 13.43
N MET A 36 -4.30 7.79 13.27
CA MET A 36 -5.02 7.48 12.03
C MET A 36 -4.39 8.20 10.83
N GLY A 37 -4.00 9.46 10.98
CA GLY A 37 -3.30 10.22 9.94
C GLY A 37 -1.99 9.55 9.50
N VAL A 38 -1.18 9.10 10.46
CA VAL A 38 0.05 8.34 10.18
C VAL A 38 -0.28 6.99 9.53
N TYR A 39 -1.31 6.28 9.99
CA TYR A 39 -1.74 5.01 9.41
C TYR A 39 -2.16 5.14 7.95
N TYR A 40 -2.94 6.18 7.61
CA TYR A 40 -3.35 6.45 6.23
C TYR A 40 -2.23 7.04 5.36
N SER A 41 -1.18 7.61 5.96
CA SER A 41 -0.02 8.12 5.21
C SER A 41 0.73 7.00 4.49
N ALA A 42 0.85 5.81 5.09
CA ALA A 42 1.55 4.68 4.49
C ALA A 42 0.95 4.22 3.14
N PRO A 43 -0.37 4.01 3.01
CA PRO A 43 -1.00 3.71 1.72
C PRO A 43 -0.86 4.84 0.69
N LEU A 44 -0.79 6.10 1.13
CA LEU A 44 -0.58 7.26 0.23
C LEU A 44 0.85 7.32 -0.32
N LEU A 45 1.85 6.85 0.45
CA LEU A 45 3.23 6.80 -0.01
C LEU A 45 3.46 5.76 -1.11
N GLY A 46 2.68 4.68 -1.15
CA GLY A 46 2.81 3.63 -2.17
C GLY A 46 2.71 4.16 -3.62
N PRO A 47 1.62 4.86 -3.99
CA PRO A 47 1.47 5.48 -5.31
C PRO A 47 2.50 6.59 -5.60
N SER A 48 3.04 7.25 -4.58
CA SER A 48 4.07 8.27 -4.75
C SER A 48 5.46 7.67 -5.02
N LEU A 49 5.82 6.61 -4.30
CA LEU A 49 7.13 5.96 -4.41
C LEU A 49 7.22 5.00 -5.60
N GLY A 50 6.10 4.37 -5.98
CA GLY A 50 6.06 3.40 -7.08
C GLY A 50 6.63 3.94 -8.41
N PRO A 51 6.16 5.09 -8.92
CA PRO A 51 6.71 5.70 -10.13
C PRO A 51 8.16 6.16 -10.00
N ILE A 52 8.57 6.62 -8.82
CA ILE A 52 9.96 7.05 -8.56
C ILE A 52 10.90 5.85 -8.70
N ILE A 53 10.58 4.75 -8.04
CA ILE A 53 11.36 3.51 -8.09
C ILE A 53 11.31 2.91 -9.50
N GLY A 54 10.13 2.83 -10.12
CA GLY A 54 9.96 2.31 -11.48
C GLY A 54 10.71 3.14 -12.53
N GLY A 55 10.68 4.46 -12.41
CA GLY A 55 11.43 5.39 -13.25
C GLY A 55 12.95 5.19 -13.10
N ALA A 56 13.44 5.17 -11.86
CA ALA A 56 14.86 4.93 -11.58
C ALA A 56 15.36 3.58 -12.12
N LEU A 57 14.58 2.51 -11.93
CA LEU A 57 14.91 1.18 -12.46
C LEU A 57 14.93 1.15 -13.99
N THR A 58 13.97 1.80 -14.65
CA THR A 58 13.89 1.85 -16.12
C THR A 58 15.03 2.64 -16.72
N GLN A 59 15.42 3.76 -16.09
CA GLN A 59 16.52 4.61 -16.58
C GLN A 59 17.90 3.99 -16.34
N GLY A 60 18.10 3.25 -15.24
CA GLY A 60 19.41 2.67 -14.89
C GLY A 60 19.68 1.27 -15.45
N LEU A 61 18.66 0.40 -15.55
CA LEU A 61 18.84 -1.04 -15.80
C LEU A 61 18.00 -1.56 -16.99
N SER A 62 17.33 -0.67 -17.72
CA SER A 62 16.36 -0.95 -18.81
C SER A 62 14.95 -1.32 -18.34
N TRP A 63 13.97 -1.19 -19.24
CA TRP A 63 12.54 -1.45 -18.99
C TRP A 63 12.22 -2.85 -18.44
N ARG A 64 13.08 -3.84 -18.71
CA ARG A 64 12.93 -5.22 -18.21
C ARG A 64 13.18 -5.34 -16.71
N ALA A 65 13.92 -4.40 -16.10
CA ALA A 65 14.25 -4.41 -14.68
C ALA A 65 13.02 -4.23 -13.78
N ILE A 66 12.00 -3.49 -14.23
CA ILE A 66 10.72 -3.37 -13.51
C ILE A 66 10.08 -4.74 -13.31
N PHE A 67 10.07 -5.59 -14.33
CA PHE A 67 9.44 -6.91 -14.24
C PHE A 67 10.18 -7.82 -13.26
N TRP A 68 11.52 -7.79 -13.26
CA TRP A 68 12.31 -8.52 -12.28
C TRP A 68 12.15 -7.98 -10.86
N PHE A 69 12.06 -6.66 -10.71
CA PHE A 69 11.79 -6.02 -9.42
C PHE A 69 10.42 -6.44 -8.87
N LEU A 70 9.38 -6.44 -9.71
CA LEU A 70 8.03 -6.87 -9.32
C LEU A 70 7.97 -8.35 -8.94
N VAL A 71 8.74 -9.22 -9.59
CA VAL A 71 8.86 -10.65 -9.23
C VAL A 71 9.51 -10.82 -7.85
N ILE A 72 10.52 -10.01 -7.51
CA ILE A 72 11.17 -10.10 -6.20
C ILE A 72 10.28 -9.49 -5.11
N TRP A 73 9.61 -8.39 -5.41
CA TRP A 73 8.79 -7.64 -4.46
C TRP A 73 7.43 -8.27 -4.19
N GLY A 74 6.79 -8.84 -5.21
CA GLY A 74 5.43 -9.38 -5.16
C GLY A 74 5.32 -10.84 -5.59
N GLY A 75 6.44 -11.56 -5.67
CA GLY A 75 6.49 -13.00 -5.97
C GLY A 75 5.71 -13.85 -4.99
#